data_AF-A0A562WQP9-F1
#
_entry.id   AF-A0A562WQP9-F1
#
_cell.length_a   1.000
_cell.length_b   1.000
_cell.length_c   1.000
_cell.angle_alpha   90.00
_cell.angle_beta   90.00
_cell.angle_gamma   90.00
#
_symmetry.space_group_name_H-M   'P 1'
#
loop_
_entity.id
_entity.type
_entity.pdbx_description
1 polymer ?
#
loop_
_entity_poly.entity_id
_entity_poly.type
_entity_poly.pdbx_seq_one_letter_code
_entity_poly.pdbx_strand_id
1 'polypeptide(L)'
;MEKRHGVVISKTGLIIGLLSLSLVAITGNAQAAIQCYDCHGDRTTGILKPKDSYSDMGASNLRNSTTGAFLGDHETHLGAAPTANDCVKCHNNQNYTTGHAALGNFKIQVNPALNNFSTSLGRARYGKPIFFNQTSVPQTASCSNVNCHFVSKPTDQWGTRPYATADATTCSKCHDAIPTSNAHTKHITYLGGTTGACSRCHNNYPAAIKPFQHATSAGRRPISVTFSTYSGSYSGGNTLFFPGQTGRVVGSCSNVYCHSNGRKIYTSPQWSSTNTAGCTFCHPNLSATHLKHVATIATATYGNTANNTTDAAYDFGCGNCHPINPANHINGYIELTLNNTHGGPLKSKNNVAVDNAGYKQNVGVSVTCSAAYCHSTGFTANLTFVTSPDWYGTYTGDRCAMCHGNSPNSDSVNRPGSPAHNAHAVGIHYDDIYNGVSGKYGYYSSATKPSAHGDPNQATIISCDICHSNTVATDPAGKNANDKNSICVTCHSAKSRVPTIKRAAHVNGSVDVIFAAVNVRSKAQIRDASFSSYSAVWARTTYKVDSGSYDTAKKSLNQATFTIGASAGQGTCATVSCHNGYTVKWNDTVNCNSCHSRL
;
A
#
# COMPACT_ATOMS: atom_id res chain seq x y z
N MET A 1 -17.87 -127.23 51.75
CA MET A 1 -17.70 -127.94 50.47
C MET A 1 -17.89 -126.94 49.33
N GLU A 2 -16.94 -126.96 48.38
CA GLU A 2 -17.02 -126.39 47.01
C GLU A 2 -17.22 -124.87 46.85
N LYS A 3 -16.58 -124.15 45.92
CA LYS A 3 -15.43 -124.34 45.04
C LYS A 3 -15.04 -122.93 44.59
N ARG A 4 -13.74 -122.71 44.42
CA ARG A 4 -13.12 -121.49 43.88
C ARG A 4 -13.61 -121.21 42.45
N HIS A 5 -13.68 -119.93 42.05
CA HIS A 5 -13.15 -119.43 40.77
C HIS A 5 -12.86 -117.93 40.91
N GLY A 6 -11.57 -117.59 40.95
CA GLY A 6 -11.09 -116.21 40.87
C GLY A 6 -10.97 -115.81 39.41
N VAL A 7 -11.65 -114.73 39.02
CA VAL A 7 -11.50 -114.09 37.72
C VAL A 7 -10.49 -112.94 37.87
N VAL A 8 -9.34 -113.10 37.22
CA VAL A 8 -8.32 -112.05 37.10
C VAL A 8 -8.79 -111.08 36.01
N ILE A 9 -9.29 -109.90 36.40
CA ILE A 9 -9.59 -108.82 35.47
C ILE A 9 -8.30 -108.02 35.25
N SER A 10 -7.77 -108.11 34.03
CA SER A 10 -6.62 -107.37 33.54
C SER A 10 -6.88 -105.85 33.58
N LYS A 11 -6.00 -105.10 34.26
CA LYS A 11 -6.01 -103.63 34.40
C LYS A 11 -5.89 -102.87 33.07
N THR A 12 -5.67 -103.55 31.95
CA THR A 12 -5.49 -102.92 30.63
C THR A 12 -6.82 -102.64 29.90
N GLY A 13 -7.92 -103.29 30.29
CA GLY A 13 -9.24 -103.10 29.66
C GLY A 13 -10.01 -101.85 30.12
N LEU A 14 -9.70 -101.31 31.30
CA LEU A 14 -10.43 -100.17 31.88
C LEU A 14 -9.98 -98.82 31.28
N ILE A 15 -8.74 -98.73 30.78
CA ILE A 15 -8.16 -97.48 30.24
C ILE A 15 -8.64 -97.24 28.79
N ILE A 16 -8.88 -98.29 28.00
CA ILE A 16 -9.38 -98.16 26.63
C ILE A 16 -10.88 -97.84 26.60
N GLY A 17 -11.67 -98.32 27.57
CA GLY A 17 -13.09 -97.99 27.72
C GLY A 17 -13.35 -96.55 28.18
N LEU A 18 -12.47 -95.97 29.00
CA LEU A 18 -12.59 -94.58 29.48
C LEU A 18 -12.13 -93.54 28.44
N LEU A 19 -11.15 -93.86 27.58
CA LEU A 19 -10.75 -92.99 26.47
C LEU A 19 -11.74 -92.98 25.29
N SER A 20 -12.48 -94.07 25.08
CA SER A 20 -13.48 -94.17 24.00
C SER A 20 -14.82 -93.53 24.35
N LEU A 21 -15.14 -93.35 25.65
CA LEU A 21 -16.35 -92.67 26.11
C LEU A 21 -16.19 -91.14 26.28
N SER A 22 -14.95 -90.63 26.26
CA SER A 22 -14.65 -89.19 26.32
C SER A 22 -14.52 -88.53 24.94
N LEU A 23 -14.57 -89.30 23.85
CA LEU A 23 -14.57 -88.79 22.47
C LEU A 23 -15.97 -88.55 21.88
N VAL A 24 -17.05 -88.98 22.54
CA VAL A 24 -18.43 -88.90 22.00
C VAL A 24 -19.26 -87.75 22.61
N ALA A 25 -18.70 -86.97 23.54
CA ALA A 25 -19.39 -85.87 24.22
C ALA A 25 -18.94 -84.45 23.78
N ILE A 26 -18.30 -84.31 22.62
CA ILE A 26 -17.90 -83.01 22.05
C ILE A 26 -18.36 -82.91 20.60
N THR A 27 -19.66 -83.00 20.34
CA THR A 27 -20.27 -82.39 19.15
C THR A 27 -20.84 -81.02 19.52
N GLY A 28 -20.00 -80.19 20.13
CA GLY A 28 -20.23 -78.75 20.04
C GLY A 28 -20.05 -78.38 18.58
N ASN A 29 -21.13 -77.97 17.91
CA ASN A 29 -21.01 -77.37 16.58
C ASN A 29 -19.96 -76.25 16.69
N ALA A 30 -18.80 -76.44 16.08
CA ALA A 30 -17.85 -75.37 15.87
C ALA A 30 -18.49 -74.42 14.85
N GLN A 31 -19.45 -73.61 15.31
CA GLN A 31 -19.98 -72.50 14.56
C GLN A 31 -18.85 -71.48 14.52
N ALA A 32 -18.14 -71.42 13.40
CA ALA A 32 -17.21 -70.32 13.14
C ALA A 32 -17.98 -69.02 13.41
N ALA A 33 -17.54 -68.25 14.42
CA ALA A 33 -18.19 -67.01 14.78
C ALA A 33 -18.08 -66.07 13.57
N ILE A 34 -19.20 -65.89 12.85
CA ILE A 34 -19.30 -64.94 11.73
C ILE A 34 -18.80 -63.60 12.24
N GLN A 35 -17.87 -62.98 11.51
CA GLN A 35 -17.36 -61.64 11.78
C GLN A 35 -17.92 -60.67 10.74
N CYS A 36 -17.94 -59.36 11.02
CA CYS A 36 -18.52 -58.39 10.08
C CYS A 36 -17.78 -58.37 8.73
N TYR A 37 -16.48 -58.69 8.73
CA TYR A 37 -15.69 -58.80 7.51
C TYR A 37 -16.08 -59.99 6.62
N ASP A 38 -16.75 -61.01 7.16
CA ASP A 38 -17.24 -62.15 6.38
C ASP A 38 -18.44 -61.76 5.48
N CYS A 39 -19.15 -60.68 5.82
CA CYS A 39 -20.30 -60.22 5.04
C CYS A 39 -19.96 -59.05 4.12
N HIS A 40 -19.21 -58.05 4.58
CA HIS A 40 -18.99 -56.83 3.79
C HIS A 40 -17.55 -56.30 3.80
N GLY A 41 -16.65 -56.85 4.61
CA GLY A 41 -15.27 -56.37 4.75
C GLY A 41 -14.23 -57.21 4.03
N ASP A 42 -13.03 -57.27 4.59
CA ASP A 42 -11.92 -58.07 4.05
C ASP A 42 -11.50 -59.16 5.03
N ARG A 43 -11.80 -60.41 4.68
CA ARG A 43 -11.44 -61.58 5.46
C ARG A 43 -9.92 -61.77 5.60
N THR A 44 -9.15 -61.41 4.58
CA THR A 44 -7.70 -61.61 4.56
C THR A 44 -6.99 -60.65 5.51
N THR A 45 -7.52 -59.44 5.67
CA THR A 45 -6.93 -58.41 6.54
C THR A 45 -7.68 -58.22 7.86
N GLY A 46 -8.83 -58.90 8.05
CA GLY A 46 -9.68 -58.75 9.23
C GLY A 46 -10.37 -57.39 9.33
N ILE A 47 -10.39 -56.61 8.24
CA ILE A 47 -10.89 -55.24 8.23
C ILE A 47 -12.43 -55.26 8.08
N LEU A 48 -13.13 -54.65 9.04
CA LEU A 48 -14.60 -54.55 9.09
C LEU A 48 -15.18 -53.54 8.08
N LYS A 49 -14.33 -52.71 7.49
CA LYS A 49 -14.67 -51.65 6.53
C LYS A 49 -15.29 -52.25 5.26
N PRO A 50 -16.50 -51.84 4.84
CA PRO A 50 -17.07 -52.31 3.59
C PRO A 50 -16.15 -52.09 2.39
N LYS A 51 -15.98 -53.12 1.54
CA LYS A 51 -15.29 -52.95 0.25
C LYS A 51 -16.22 -52.23 -0.73
N ASP A 52 -15.70 -51.19 -1.36
CA ASP A 52 -16.46 -50.40 -2.34
C ASP A 52 -16.22 -50.91 -3.77
N SER A 53 -17.26 -50.83 -4.60
CA SER A 53 -17.15 -51.00 -6.06
C SER A 53 -17.54 -49.69 -6.74
N TYR A 54 -16.59 -49.01 -7.41
CA TYR A 54 -16.86 -47.78 -8.15
C TYR A 54 -17.57 -48.08 -9.48
N SER A 55 -18.38 -47.13 -9.96
CA SER A 55 -19.21 -47.20 -11.18
C SER A 55 -18.49 -47.52 -12.50
N ASP A 56 -17.16 -47.62 -12.50
CA ASP A 56 -16.34 -47.68 -13.71
C ASP A 56 -15.84 -49.11 -14.02
N MET A 57 -16.23 -50.12 -13.24
CA MET A 57 -16.07 -51.53 -13.60
C MET A 57 -17.36 -52.07 -14.24
N GLY A 58 -17.54 -51.84 -15.54
CA GLY A 58 -18.39 -52.63 -16.42
C GLY A 58 -19.78 -53.02 -15.89
N ALA A 59 -20.76 -52.13 -16.10
CA ALA A 59 -22.14 -52.47 -16.43
C ALA A 59 -23.02 -53.20 -15.41
N SER A 60 -22.71 -53.23 -14.12
CA SER A 60 -23.75 -53.64 -13.17
C SER A 60 -23.65 -52.90 -11.84
N ASN A 61 -24.73 -52.24 -11.46
CA ASN A 61 -24.99 -51.78 -10.08
C ASN A 61 -25.15 -52.99 -9.14
N LEU A 62 -24.41 -54.08 -9.34
CA LEU A 62 -24.56 -55.32 -8.61
C LEU A 62 -23.42 -55.48 -7.61
N ARG A 63 -23.72 -56.17 -6.52
CA ARG A 63 -22.70 -56.62 -5.58
C ARG A 63 -21.69 -57.52 -6.31
N ASN A 64 -20.40 -57.22 -6.16
CA ASN A 64 -19.33 -58.06 -6.68
C ASN A 64 -19.34 -59.39 -5.93
N SER A 65 -19.76 -60.47 -6.60
CA SER A 65 -19.88 -61.80 -5.99
C SER A 65 -18.56 -62.40 -5.55
N THR A 66 -17.45 -61.95 -6.15
CA THR A 66 -16.09 -62.44 -5.86
C THR A 66 -15.48 -61.77 -4.64
N THR A 67 -15.70 -60.47 -4.46
CA THR A 67 -15.08 -59.69 -3.37
C THR A 67 -16.06 -59.31 -2.26
N GLY A 68 -17.37 -59.51 -2.47
CA GLY A 68 -18.43 -59.03 -1.58
C GLY A 68 -18.66 -57.50 -1.64
N ALA A 69 -17.87 -56.79 -2.46
CA ALA A 69 -17.92 -55.34 -2.58
C ALA A 69 -19.24 -54.86 -3.19
N PHE A 70 -19.70 -53.68 -2.80
CA PHE A 70 -20.92 -53.07 -3.32
C PHE A 70 -20.72 -51.57 -3.56
N LEU A 71 -21.65 -50.98 -4.31
CA LEU A 71 -21.57 -49.57 -4.68
C LEU A 71 -21.57 -48.67 -3.43
N GLY A 72 -20.50 -47.92 -3.23
CA GLY A 72 -20.33 -47.04 -2.07
C GLY A 72 -18.97 -46.35 -2.02
N ASP A 73 -18.77 -45.56 -0.97
CA ASP A 73 -17.53 -44.82 -0.68
C ASP A 73 -17.09 -44.99 0.79
N HIS A 74 -17.40 -46.13 1.42
CA HIS A 74 -17.01 -46.42 2.81
C HIS A 74 -15.50 -46.35 3.02
N GLU A 75 -14.71 -46.78 2.03
CA GLU A 75 -13.27 -46.81 2.08
C GLU A 75 -12.65 -45.42 2.20
N THR A 76 -13.36 -44.39 1.75
CA THR A 76 -12.92 -43.00 1.81
C THR A 76 -13.42 -42.25 3.06
N HIS A 77 -14.48 -42.75 3.70
CA HIS A 77 -15.09 -42.15 4.88
C HIS A 77 -14.65 -42.80 6.19
N LEU A 78 -14.21 -44.06 6.15
CA LEU A 78 -13.75 -44.81 7.32
C LEU A 78 -12.22 -44.85 7.41
N GLY A 79 -11.71 -44.84 8.64
CA GLY A 79 -10.27 -45.03 8.91
C GLY A 79 -9.79 -46.43 8.54
N ALA A 80 -8.47 -46.68 8.66
CA ALA A 80 -7.87 -47.97 8.33
C ALA A 80 -8.40 -49.13 9.20
N ALA A 81 -8.85 -48.84 10.42
CA ALA A 81 -9.42 -49.80 11.36
C ALA A 81 -10.71 -49.21 12.00
N PRO A 82 -11.85 -49.23 11.29
CA PRO A 82 -13.09 -48.69 11.83
C PRO A 82 -13.64 -49.58 12.94
N THR A 83 -14.24 -48.95 13.94
CA THR A 83 -14.98 -49.62 15.01
C THR A 83 -16.49 -49.57 14.74
N ALA A 84 -17.28 -50.34 15.49
CA ALA A 84 -18.74 -50.24 15.45
C ALA A 84 -19.26 -48.80 15.67
N ASN A 85 -18.55 -48.01 16.49
CA ASN A 85 -18.90 -46.61 16.75
C ASN A 85 -18.67 -45.69 15.54
N ASP A 86 -17.88 -46.09 14.56
CA ASP A 86 -17.73 -45.33 13.33
C ASP A 86 -18.93 -45.51 12.40
N CYS A 87 -19.61 -46.65 12.48
CA CYS A 87 -20.80 -46.95 11.70
C CYS A 87 -22.05 -46.22 12.21
N VAL A 88 -22.19 -46.00 13.54
CA VAL A 88 -23.33 -45.28 14.16
C VAL A 88 -23.48 -43.83 13.67
N LYS A 89 -22.40 -43.26 13.12
CA LYS A 89 -22.36 -41.89 12.62
C LYS A 89 -23.27 -41.70 11.42
N CYS A 90 -23.44 -42.76 10.63
CA CYS A 90 -24.23 -42.75 9.40
C CYS A 90 -25.42 -43.70 9.46
N HIS A 91 -25.34 -44.76 10.26
CA HIS A 91 -26.39 -45.77 10.35
C HIS A 91 -27.08 -45.74 11.72
N ASN A 92 -28.36 -46.10 11.75
CA ASN A 92 -29.19 -46.07 12.98
C ASN A 92 -29.51 -47.49 13.50
N ASN A 93 -28.65 -48.47 13.23
CA ASN A 93 -28.87 -49.85 13.65
C ASN A 93 -28.46 -50.03 15.12
N GLN A 94 -29.27 -50.77 15.89
CA GLN A 94 -28.90 -51.12 17.27
C GLN A 94 -27.90 -52.27 17.29
N ASN A 95 -26.85 -52.13 18.11
CA ASN A 95 -25.84 -53.14 18.41
C ASN A 95 -25.29 -53.83 17.15
N TYR A 96 -24.32 -53.19 16.47
CA TYR A 96 -23.55 -53.66 15.28
C TYR A 96 -22.83 -55.00 15.51
N THR A 97 -23.64 -56.01 15.79
CA THR A 97 -23.34 -57.41 15.95
C THR A 97 -23.53 -58.06 14.59
N THR A 98 -23.10 -59.30 14.45
CA THR A 98 -23.19 -60.05 13.18
C THR A 98 -24.63 -60.38 12.79
N GLY A 99 -25.61 -60.18 13.68
CA GLY A 99 -27.04 -60.28 13.40
C GLY A 99 -27.73 -58.97 13.01
N HIS A 100 -27.03 -57.83 12.92
CA HIS A 100 -27.66 -56.51 12.75
C HIS A 100 -28.53 -56.39 11.48
N ALA A 101 -28.23 -57.13 10.41
CA ALA A 101 -29.04 -57.15 9.20
C ALA A 101 -30.42 -57.78 9.45
N ALA A 102 -30.48 -58.88 10.20
CA ALA A 102 -31.73 -59.54 10.58
C ALA A 102 -32.52 -58.69 11.59
N LEU A 103 -31.82 -58.11 12.59
CA LEU A 103 -32.43 -57.20 13.57
C LEU A 103 -33.01 -55.94 12.90
N GLY A 104 -32.42 -55.50 11.78
CA GLY A 104 -32.91 -54.40 10.95
C GLY A 104 -33.95 -54.79 9.90
N ASN A 105 -34.49 -56.02 9.92
CA ASN A 105 -35.40 -56.55 8.88
C ASN A 105 -34.84 -56.39 7.45
N PHE A 106 -33.52 -56.57 7.28
CA PHE A 106 -32.81 -56.38 6.01
C PHE A 106 -32.97 -54.98 5.40
N LYS A 107 -33.22 -53.98 6.24
CA LYS A 107 -33.24 -52.56 5.87
C LYS A 107 -31.96 -51.89 6.32
N ILE A 108 -31.45 -51.00 5.47
CA ILE A 108 -30.39 -50.07 5.84
C ILE A 108 -31.07 -48.89 6.52
N GLN A 109 -30.84 -48.73 7.82
CA GLN A 109 -31.28 -47.55 8.57
C GLN A 109 -30.18 -46.50 8.56
N VAL A 110 -30.53 -45.27 8.19
CA VAL A 110 -29.61 -44.12 8.15
C VAL A 110 -29.95 -43.20 9.31
N ASN A 111 -28.92 -42.70 9.98
CA ASN A 111 -29.08 -41.76 11.08
C ASN A 111 -29.61 -40.42 10.53
N PRO A 112 -30.77 -39.92 11.00
CA PRO A 112 -31.29 -38.61 10.59
C PRO A 112 -30.39 -37.45 11.04
N ALA A 113 -29.51 -37.69 12.00
CA ALA A 113 -28.53 -36.76 12.55
C ALA A 113 -27.11 -37.30 12.32
N LEU A 114 -26.62 -37.22 11.08
CA LEU A 114 -25.27 -37.64 10.75
C LEU A 114 -24.24 -36.95 11.67
N ASN A 115 -23.34 -37.72 12.31
CA ASN A 115 -22.33 -37.22 13.28
C ASN A 115 -22.88 -36.49 14.54
N ASN A 116 -23.98 -36.94 15.15
CA ASN A 116 -24.54 -36.37 16.40
C ASN A 116 -24.98 -34.90 16.30
N PHE A 117 -25.31 -34.42 15.12
CA PHE A 117 -25.77 -33.05 14.96
C PHE A 117 -27.31 -32.94 14.97
N SER A 118 -27.86 -32.13 15.89
CA SER A 118 -29.31 -31.91 16.04
C SER A 118 -30.01 -31.48 14.74
N THR A 119 -31.22 -32.01 14.53
CA THR A 119 -32.08 -31.82 13.35
C THR A 119 -32.59 -30.38 13.16
N SER A 120 -32.47 -29.52 14.18
CA SER A 120 -33.01 -28.15 14.21
C SER A 120 -32.20 -27.08 13.45
N LEU A 121 -31.02 -27.43 12.90
CA LEU A 121 -30.06 -26.45 12.34
C LEU A 121 -29.76 -26.63 10.83
N GLY A 122 -30.65 -27.25 10.05
CA GLY A 122 -30.51 -27.32 8.58
C GLY A 122 -29.30 -28.10 8.07
N ARG A 123 -28.96 -29.22 8.72
CA ARG A 123 -27.67 -29.94 8.56
C ARG A 123 -27.72 -31.11 7.57
N ALA A 124 -26.56 -31.74 7.33
CA ALA A 124 -26.36 -32.79 6.33
C ALA A 124 -27.38 -33.93 6.43
N ARG A 125 -28.09 -34.23 5.35
CA ARG A 125 -29.10 -35.27 5.25
C ARG A 125 -28.84 -36.16 4.06
N TYR A 126 -28.91 -37.48 4.26
CA TYR A 126 -28.95 -38.41 3.14
C TYR A 126 -30.23 -38.19 2.34
N GLY A 127 -30.13 -38.16 1.01
CA GLY A 127 -31.23 -37.83 0.10
C GLY A 127 -32.34 -38.88 0.01
N LYS A 128 -32.19 -40.01 0.72
CA LYS A 128 -33.23 -41.04 0.86
C LYS A 128 -33.96 -40.93 2.20
N PRO A 129 -35.14 -41.57 2.34
CA PRO A 129 -35.77 -41.78 3.64
C PRO A 129 -34.80 -42.41 4.65
N ILE A 130 -35.08 -42.22 5.94
CA ILE A 130 -34.29 -42.75 7.08
C ILE A 130 -34.09 -44.28 7.07
N PHE A 131 -34.76 -45.00 6.18
CA PHE A 131 -34.48 -46.40 5.86
C PHE A 131 -34.72 -46.72 4.39
N PHE A 132 -34.02 -47.74 3.87
CA PHE A 132 -34.28 -48.34 2.55
C PHE A 132 -33.91 -49.83 2.53
N ASN A 133 -34.50 -50.61 1.62
CA ASN A 133 -34.26 -52.05 1.54
C ASN A 133 -32.87 -52.37 1.00
N GLN A 134 -32.25 -53.44 1.50
CA GLN A 134 -31.07 -54.04 0.86
C GLN A 134 -31.52 -54.74 -0.43
N THR A 135 -30.96 -54.33 -1.56
CA THR A 135 -31.25 -54.89 -2.88
C THR A 135 -29.96 -55.31 -3.58
N SER A 136 -30.05 -56.28 -4.48
CA SER A 136 -28.92 -56.65 -5.35
C SER A 136 -28.49 -55.50 -6.26
N VAL A 137 -29.40 -54.57 -6.53
CA VAL A 137 -29.17 -53.31 -7.26
C VAL A 137 -29.33 -52.13 -6.29
N PRO A 138 -28.28 -51.69 -5.57
CA PRO A 138 -28.39 -50.60 -4.63
C PRO A 138 -28.62 -49.30 -5.39
N GLN A 139 -29.73 -48.63 -5.10
CA GLN A 139 -29.92 -47.24 -5.48
C GLN A 139 -29.26 -46.37 -4.42
N THR A 140 -28.26 -45.58 -4.79
CA THR A 140 -27.60 -44.64 -3.88
C THR A 140 -28.22 -43.24 -4.03
N ALA A 141 -27.85 -42.31 -3.15
CA ALA A 141 -28.31 -40.92 -3.21
C ALA A 141 -27.18 -39.98 -2.77
N SER A 142 -27.34 -38.70 -3.08
CA SER A 142 -26.48 -37.64 -2.56
C SER A 142 -26.84 -37.29 -1.12
N CYS A 143 -25.89 -36.68 -0.41
CA CYS A 143 -26.14 -35.99 0.84
C CYS A 143 -26.44 -34.52 0.52
N SER A 144 -27.56 -34.00 1.01
CA SER A 144 -27.87 -32.57 1.01
C SER A 144 -27.27 -31.90 2.24
N ASN A 145 -27.01 -30.59 2.19
CA ASN A 145 -26.50 -29.80 3.31
C ASN A 145 -25.18 -30.30 3.92
N VAL A 146 -24.34 -30.95 3.12
CA VAL A 146 -22.95 -31.23 3.51
C VAL A 146 -22.20 -29.92 3.43
N ASN A 147 -21.70 -29.47 4.58
CA ASN A 147 -21.04 -28.18 4.71
C ASN A 147 -19.55 -28.42 4.95
N CYS A 148 -18.73 -27.97 3.99
CA CYS A 148 -17.29 -28.11 4.03
C CYS A 148 -16.66 -26.96 4.82
N HIS A 149 -17.00 -25.69 4.50
CA HIS A 149 -16.84 -24.52 5.36
C HIS A 149 -17.73 -23.38 4.80
N PHE A 150 -18.80 -23.01 5.51
CA PHE A 150 -19.74 -21.91 5.17
C PHE A 150 -20.70 -22.10 3.98
N VAL A 151 -20.50 -23.11 3.13
CA VAL A 151 -21.38 -23.37 1.98
C VAL A 151 -22.10 -24.69 2.16
N SER A 152 -23.44 -24.67 2.09
CA SER A 152 -24.24 -25.89 1.97
C SER A 152 -24.30 -26.30 0.50
N LYS A 153 -23.67 -27.42 0.16
CA LYS A 153 -23.75 -28.01 -1.18
C LYS A 153 -24.36 -29.42 -1.12
N PRO A 154 -25.10 -29.85 -2.15
CA PRO A 154 -25.33 -31.27 -2.35
C PRO A 154 -24.00 -31.95 -2.69
N THR A 155 -23.77 -33.14 -2.16
CA THR A 155 -22.65 -33.98 -2.61
C THR A 155 -22.98 -34.60 -3.97
N ASP A 156 -21.96 -35.15 -4.63
CA ASP A 156 -22.19 -36.13 -5.67
C ASP A 156 -22.89 -37.37 -5.06
N GLN A 157 -23.43 -38.23 -5.92
CA GLN A 157 -24.17 -39.41 -5.50
C GLN A 157 -23.23 -40.41 -4.80
N TRP A 158 -23.66 -40.99 -3.67
CA TRP A 158 -22.85 -42.00 -2.96
C TRP A 158 -22.46 -43.17 -3.88
N GLY A 159 -21.20 -43.59 -3.84
CA GLY A 159 -20.62 -44.61 -4.72
C GLY A 159 -20.07 -44.10 -6.05
N THR A 160 -20.11 -42.78 -6.28
CA THR A 160 -19.36 -42.18 -7.40
C THR A 160 -17.87 -42.13 -7.08
N ARG A 161 -17.04 -42.15 -8.12
CA ARG A 161 -15.59 -42.14 -7.97
C ARG A 161 -15.10 -41.01 -7.03
N PRO A 162 -14.28 -41.33 -6.01
CA PRO A 162 -13.72 -40.34 -5.10
C PRO A 162 -12.93 -39.25 -5.81
N TYR A 163 -12.88 -38.06 -5.22
CA TYR A 163 -12.01 -36.98 -5.68
C TYR A 163 -10.54 -37.39 -5.52
N ALA A 164 -9.98 -37.97 -6.58
CA ALA A 164 -8.63 -38.53 -6.60
C ALA A 164 -7.57 -37.48 -6.97
N THR A 165 -7.95 -36.43 -7.69
CA THR A 165 -7.08 -35.30 -8.05
C THR A 165 -7.50 -34.05 -7.30
N ALA A 166 -6.52 -33.30 -6.78
CA ALA A 166 -6.73 -31.98 -6.22
C ALA A 166 -6.49 -30.94 -7.33
N ASP A 167 -7.56 -30.55 -8.00
CA ASP A 167 -7.55 -29.55 -9.08
C ASP A 167 -8.62 -28.47 -8.83
N ALA A 168 -8.66 -27.44 -9.68
CA ALA A 168 -9.61 -26.35 -9.52
C ALA A 168 -11.07 -26.84 -9.58
N THR A 169 -11.38 -27.81 -10.44
CA THR A 169 -12.73 -28.38 -10.65
C THR A 169 -13.23 -29.18 -9.46
N THR A 170 -12.34 -29.87 -8.76
CA THR A 170 -12.67 -30.66 -7.56
C THR A 170 -12.68 -29.80 -6.30
N CYS A 171 -11.80 -28.80 -6.20
CA CYS A 171 -11.81 -27.84 -5.09
C CYS A 171 -13.05 -26.92 -5.13
N SER A 172 -13.52 -26.56 -6.32
CA SER A 172 -14.70 -25.70 -6.52
C SER A 172 -15.97 -26.30 -5.88
N LYS A 173 -16.10 -27.63 -5.88
CA LYS A 173 -17.14 -28.39 -5.14
C LYS A 173 -17.30 -27.95 -3.68
N CYS A 174 -16.23 -27.44 -3.05
CA CYS A 174 -16.25 -26.87 -1.70
C CYS A 174 -16.03 -25.34 -1.66
N HIS A 175 -15.26 -24.77 -2.61
CA HIS A 175 -14.71 -23.41 -2.56
C HIS A 175 -15.24 -22.44 -3.63
N ASP A 176 -16.42 -22.67 -4.19
CA ASP A 176 -17.05 -21.76 -5.17
C ASP A 176 -17.33 -20.34 -4.67
N ALA A 177 -17.32 -20.11 -3.35
CA ALA A 177 -17.62 -18.83 -2.75
C ALA A 177 -16.42 -18.29 -1.97
N ILE A 178 -15.88 -17.18 -2.46
CA ILE A 178 -14.94 -16.35 -1.71
C ILE A 178 -15.68 -15.76 -0.49
N PRO A 179 -15.18 -15.91 0.74
CA PRO A 179 -15.83 -15.32 1.91
C PRO A 179 -15.98 -13.80 1.77
N THR A 180 -17.18 -13.27 2.03
CA THR A 180 -17.53 -11.85 1.79
C THR A 180 -17.40 -10.95 3.03
N SER A 181 -16.48 -11.25 3.96
CA SER A 181 -16.29 -10.34 5.10
C SER A 181 -15.55 -9.06 4.70
N ASN A 182 -15.78 -7.96 5.41
CA ASN A 182 -15.08 -6.69 5.20
C ASN A 182 -13.55 -6.85 5.15
N ALA A 183 -12.98 -7.77 5.95
CA ALA A 183 -11.55 -8.06 5.95
C ALA A 183 -11.12 -8.85 4.71
N HIS A 184 -11.89 -9.85 4.27
CA HIS A 184 -11.56 -10.60 3.06
C HIS A 184 -11.57 -9.68 1.85
N THR A 185 -12.59 -8.84 1.67
CA THR A 185 -12.67 -7.90 0.54
C THR A 185 -11.39 -7.07 0.42
N LYS A 186 -10.87 -6.52 1.53
CA LYS A 186 -9.61 -5.77 1.53
C LYS A 186 -8.40 -6.60 1.08
N HIS A 187 -8.26 -7.82 1.60
CA HIS A 187 -7.14 -8.68 1.23
C HIS A 187 -7.24 -9.18 -0.22
N ILE A 188 -8.46 -9.47 -0.71
CA ILE A 188 -8.70 -9.96 -2.07
C ILE A 188 -8.45 -8.86 -3.09
N THR A 189 -8.86 -7.62 -2.81
CA THR A 189 -8.55 -6.47 -3.69
C THR A 189 -7.04 -6.32 -3.88
N TYR A 190 -6.24 -6.61 -2.84
CA TYR A 190 -4.80 -6.43 -2.88
C TYR A 190 -4.03 -7.66 -3.38
N LEU A 191 -4.32 -8.85 -2.83
CA LEU A 191 -3.60 -10.10 -3.10
C LEU A 191 -4.18 -10.88 -4.30
N GLY A 192 -5.39 -10.53 -4.75
CA GLY A 192 -6.18 -11.28 -5.70
C GLY A 192 -7.10 -12.33 -5.04
N GLY A 193 -8.05 -12.83 -5.82
CA GLY A 193 -9.01 -13.87 -5.39
C GLY A 193 -8.61 -15.31 -5.75
N THR A 194 -7.31 -15.57 -5.94
CA THR A 194 -6.82 -16.90 -6.36
C THR A 194 -6.52 -17.77 -5.14
N THR A 195 -6.51 -19.09 -5.31
CA THR A 195 -6.12 -20.04 -4.25
C THR A 195 -4.70 -19.81 -3.73
N GLY A 196 -3.79 -19.35 -4.60
CA GLY A 196 -2.44 -18.93 -4.20
C GLY A 196 -2.38 -17.61 -3.41
N ALA A 197 -3.39 -16.75 -3.50
CA ALA A 197 -3.52 -15.59 -2.62
C ALA A 197 -4.02 -16.02 -1.23
N CYS A 198 -4.96 -16.95 -1.18
CA CYS A 198 -5.50 -17.50 0.07
C CYS A 198 -4.42 -18.21 0.89
N SER A 199 -3.48 -18.91 0.24
CA SER A 199 -2.40 -19.65 0.91
C SER A 199 -1.41 -18.78 1.70
N ARG A 200 -1.45 -17.46 1.52
CA ARG A 200 -0.66 -16.50 2.29
C ARG A 200 -1.12 -16.38 3.75
N CYS A 201 -2.39 -16.70 3.99
CA CYS A 201 -3.03 -16.63 5.31
C CYS A 201 -3.67 -17.96 5.72
N HIS A 202 -3.94 -18.88 4.81
CA HIS A 202 -4.52 -20.19 5.09
C HIS A 202 -3.56 -21.29 4.68
N ASN A 203 -3.65 -22.45 5.33
CA ASN A 203 -2.88 -23.61 4.92
C ASN A 203 -3.21 -24.01 3.46
N ASN A 204 -2.17 -24.28 2.67
CA ASN A 204 -2.32 -24.77 1.30
C ASN A 204 -2.49 -26.30 1.29
N TYR A 205 -3.73 -26.77 1.35
CA TYR A 205 -4.05 -28.20 1.36
C TYR A 205 -3.87 -28.95 0.01
N PRO A 206 -3.95 -28.32 -1.18
CA PRO A 206 -3.58 -28.96 -2.44
C PRO A 206 -2.20 -29.65 -2.45
N ALA A 207 -1.24 -29.18 -1.64
CA ALA A 207 0.10 -29.77 -1.52
C ALA A 207 0.22 -30.84 -0.41
N ALA A 208 -0.87 -31.14 0.32
CA ALA A 208 -0.87 -32.14 1.38
C ALA A 208 -1.03 -33.57 0.82
N ILE A 209 -0.51 -34.57 1.53
CA ILE A 209 -0.62 -36.00 1.17
C ILE A 209 -2.09 -36.45 1.01
N LYS A 210 -3.02 -35.77 1.70
CA LYS A 210 -4.46 -36.02 1.59
C LYS A 210 -5.21 -34.68 1.52
N PRO A 211 -5.30 -34.06 0.32
CA PRO A 211 -5.81 -32.71 0.16
C PRO A 211 -7.20 -32.51 0.75
N PHE A 212 -8.11 -33.49 0.65
CA PHE A 212 -9.49 -33.38 1.15
C PHE A 212 -9.67 -33.68 2.64
N GLN A 213 -8.64 -34.16 3.36
CA GLN A 213 -8.78 -34.51 4.79
C GLN A 213 -9.10 -33.31 5.68
N HIS A 214 -8.72 -32.09 5.28
CA HIS A 214 -9.04 -30.88 6.06
C HIS A 214 -10.54 -30.55 6.04
N ALA A 215 -11.24 -30.90 4.96
CA ALA A 215 -12.69 -30.72 4.85
C ALA A 215 -13.48 -31.87 5.52
N THR A 216 -12.96 -33.10 5.49
CA THR A 216 -13.75 -34.30 5.82
C THR A 216 -13.50 -34.87 7.23
N SER A 217 -12.37 -34.59 7.88
CA SER A 217 -12.03 -35.23 9.17
C SER A 217 -12.66 -34.50 10.36
N ALA A 218 -13.48 -35.21 11.16
CA ALA A 218 -13.93 -34.70 12.46
C ALA A 218 -12.70 -34.32 13.32
N GLY A 219 -12.69 -33.10 13.86
CA GLY A 219 -11.60 -32.57 14.69
C GLY A 219 -10.48 -31.81 13.96
N ARG A 220 -10.41 -31.84 12.61
CA ARG A 220 -9.43 -31.05 11.80
C ARG A 220 -10.06 -29.93 10.98
N ARG A 221 -11.27 -29.50 11.40
CA ARG A 221 -12.11 -28.50 10.73
C ARG A 221 -11.93 -27.02 11.14
N PRO A 222 -11.06 -26.59 12.09
CA PRO A 222 -10.95 -25.16 12.34
C PRO A 222 -10.33 -24.48 11.11
N ILE A 223 -10.85 -23.30 10.77
CA ILE A 223 -10.22 -22.46 9.75
C ILE A 223 -8.91 -21.97 10.34
N SER A 224 -7.81 -22.57 9.88
CA SER A 224 -6.48 -22.18 10.32
C SER A 224 -6.07 -20.91 9.58
N VAL A 225 -5.74 -19.87 10.33
CA VAL A 225 -5.06 -18.69 9.79
C VAL A 225 -3.59 -18.80 10.18
N THR A 226 -2.74 -19.03 9.19
CA THR A 226 -1.30 -19.19 9.33
C THR A 226 -0.58 -18.28 8.35
N PHE A 227 0.46 -17.61 8.81
CA PHE A 227 1.34 -16.83 7.95
C PHE A 227 2.58 -17.68 7.68
N SER A 228 2.48 -18.62 6.74
CA SER A 228 3.57 -19.56 6.42
C SER A 228 4.69 -18.90 5.60
N THR A 229 4.33 -17.95 4.74
CA THR A 229 5.27 -17.17 3.90
C THR A 229 5.69 -15.85 4.54
N TYR A 230 4.91 -15.34 5.50
CA TYR A 230 5.11 -14.03 6.12
C TYR A 230 5.24 -14.18 7.64
N SER A 231 6.04 -13.35 8.31
CA SER A 231 6.01 -13.34 9.78
C SER A 231 4.64 -12.90 10.27
N GLY A 232 4.17 -13.46 11.39
CA GLY A 232 2.97 -12.99 12.07
C GLY A 232 2.21 -14.07 12.82
N SER A 233 1.21 -13.64 13.57
CA SER A 233 0.27 -14.52 14.27
C SER A 233 -1.15 -13.98 14.17
N TYR A 234 -2.11 -14.89 14.29
CA TYR A 234 -3.53 -14.59 14.38
C TYR A 234 -4.05 -15.20 15.68
N SER A 235 -4.59 -14.38 16.58
CA SER A 235 -5.09 -14.85 17.88
C SER A 235 -6.52 -15.38 17.83
N GLY A 236 -7.18 -15.26 16.69
CA GLY A 236 -8.54 -15.75 16.53
C GLY A 236 -8.54 -17.26 16.33
N GLY A 237 -9.53 -17.90 16.90
CA GLY A 237 -9.76 -19.31 16.70
C GLY A 237 -11.23 -19.58 16.86
N ASN A 238 -11.83 -20.25 15.89
CA ASN A 238 -13.02 -21.00 16.20
C ASN A 238 -13.20 -22.20 15.27
N THR A 239 -13.78 -23.24 15.86
CA THR A 239 -14.42 -24.38 15.21
C THR A 239 -15.86 -24.03 14.79
N LEU A 240 -16.26 -22.76 14.91
CA LEU A 240 -17.61 -22.28 14.59
C LEU A 240 -17.61 -21.58 13.22
N PHE A 241 -17.78 -22.40 12.18
CA PHE A 241 -17.74 -22.02 10.76
C PHE A 241 -19.06 -22.28 10.02
N PHE A 242 -20.14 -22.57 10.74
CA PHE A 242 -21.47 -22.75 10.15
C PHE A 242 -22.26 -21.44 10.15
N PRO A 243 -23.00 -21.14 9.06
CA PRO A 243 -24.00 -20.08 9.05
C PRO A 243 -25.00 -20.31 10.20
N GLY A 244 -25.24 -19.29 11.02
CA GLY A 244 -26.14 -19.36 12.18
C GLY A 244 -25.49 -19.74 13.51
N GLN A 245 -24.18 -20.02 13.54
CA GLN A 245 -23.47 -20.13 14.82
C GLN A 245 -23.20 -18.75 15.43
N THR A 246 -23.64 -18.57 16.67
CA THR A 246 -23.34 -17.40 17.50
C THR A 246 -22.05 -17.63 18.31
N GLY A 247 -21.38 -16.55 18.73
CA GLY A 247 -20.15 -16.64 19.54
C GLY A 247 -18.84 -16.83 18.75
N ARG A 248 -18.82 -16.49 17.46
CA ARG A 248 -17.56 -16.46 16.68
C ARG A 248 -16.61 -15.39 17.22
N VAL A 249 -15.47 -15.83 17.74
CA VAL A 249 -14.39 -14.94 18.18
C VAL A 249 -13.57 -14.52 16.96
N VAL A 250 -13.71 -13.26 16.56
CA VAL A 250 -12.81 -12.61 15.60
C VAL A 250 -11.46 -12.33 16.27
N GLY A 251 -10.37 -12.72 15.63
CA GLY A 251 -9.03 -12.59 16.18
C GLY A 251 -8.38 -11.25 15.89
N SER A 252 -7.20 -11.05 16.48
CA SER A 252 -6.29 -9.96 16.11
C SER A 252 -5.09 -10.49 15.35
N CYS A 253 -4.62 -9.71 14.39
CA CYS A 253 -3.37 -9.96 13.70
C CYS A 253 -2.22 -9.29 14.48
N SER A 254 -1.08 -9.95 14.61
CA SER A 254 0.10 -9.39 15.27
C SER A 254 1.37 -9.75 14.51
N ASN A 255 2.35 -8.85 14.50
CA ASN A 255 3.65 -9.03 13.83
C ASN A 255 3.55 -9.40 12.33
N VAL A 256 2.44 -9.05 11.69
CA VAL A 256 2.18 -9.31 10.28
C VAL A 256 2.92 -8.27 9.43
N TYR A 257 3.85 -8.72 8.59
CA TYR A 257 4.68 -7.83 7.77
C TYR A 257 3.89 -6.79 6.96
N CYS A 258 2.78 -7.21 6.32
CA CYS A 258 1.90 -6.30 5.56
C CYS A 258 1.21 -5.22 6.42
N HIS A 259 1.16 -5.39 7.74
CA HIS A 259 0.64 -4.41 8.69
C HIS A 259 1.77 -3.66 9.40
N SER A 260 2.96 -3.59 8.80
CA SER A 260 4.08 -2.80 9.33
C SER A 260 4.25 -1.48 8.58
N ASN A 261 5.01 -0.57 9.18
CA ASN A 261 5.46 0.66 8.54
C ASN A 261 6.72 0.50 7.67
N GLY A 262 7.08 -0.73 7.29
CA GLY A 262 8.32 -1.06 6.58
C GLY A 262 9.59 -1.04 7.47
N ARG A 263 9.50 -0.54 8.72
CA ARG A 263 10.60 -0.51 9.71
C ARG A 263 10.42 -1.52 10.83
N LYS A 264 9.64 -2.58 10.57
CA LYS A 264 9.26 -3.62 11.56
C LYS A 264 8.53 -3.05 12.79
N ILE A 265 7.85 -1.91 12.65
CA ILE A 265 6.86 -1.45 13.62
C ILE A 265 5.51 -1.87 13.08
N TYR A 266 4.80 -2.71 13.84
CA TYR A 266 3.60 -3.40 13.38
C TYR A 266 2.35 -2.80 14.02
N THR A 267 1.32 -2.58 13.21
CA THR A 267 -0.05 -2.32 13.65
C THR A 267 -0.75 -3.67 13.85
N SER A 268 -1.47 -3.83 14.96
CA SER A 268 -2.19 -5.06 15.29
C SER A 268 -3.71 -4.89 15.14
N PRO A 269 -4.26 -4.95 13.91
CA PRO A 269 -5.69 -4.80 13.71
C PRO A 269 -6.47 -6.04 14.15
N GLN A 270 -7.67 -5.82 14.66
CA GLN A 270 -8.66 -6.88 14.80
C GLN A 270 -9.21 -7.25 13.41
N TRP A 271 -9.42 -8.54 13.17
CA TRP A 271 -10.14 -9.03 11.99
C TRP A 271 -11.52 -8.37 11.95
N SER A 272 -11.91 -7.87 10.77
CA SER A 272 -13.12 -7.07 10.51
C SER A 272 -13.14 -5.64 11.07
N SER A 273 -12.03 -5.13 11.62
CA SER A 273 -11.92 -3.71 11.96
C SER A 273 -12.12 -2.81 10.73
N THR A 274 -12.95 -1.77 10.89
CA THR A 274 -13.22 -0.75 9.88
C THR A 274 -12.11 0.30 9.81
N ASN A 275 -11.33 0.50 10.89
CA ASN A 275 -10.33 1.56 11.04
C ASN A 275 -8.96 1.21 10.42
N THR A 276 -8.95 0.50 9.30
CA THR A 276 -7.73 -0.05 8.68
C THR A 276 -7.60 0.38 7.22
N ALA A 277 -7.79 1.66 6.93
CA ALA A 277 -7.72 2.19 5.57
C ALA A 277 -6.84 3.45 5.51
N GLY A 278 -6.22 3.67 4.34
CA GLY A 278 -5.38 4.83 4.07
C GLY A 278 -3.92 4.68 4.49
N CYS A 279 -3.08 5.59 4.01
CA CYS A 279 -1.65 5.59 4.28
C CYS A 279 -1.32 5.70 5.77
N THR A 280 -2.17 6.37 6.57
CA THR A 280 -1.99 6.55 8.02
C THR A 280 -2.05 5.25 8.82
N PHE A 281 -2.67 4.20 8.27
CA PHE A 281 -2.71 2.90 8.94
C PHE A 281 -1.30 2.29 9.11
N CYS A 282 -0.46 2.41 8.08
CA CYS A 282 0.94 1.95 8.11
C CYS A 282 1.92 3.07 8.41
N HIS A 283 1.59 4.32 8.06
CA HIS A 283 2.42 5.51 8.26
C HIS A 283 1.72 6.52 9.18
N PRO A 284 1.48 6.18 10.46
CA PRO A 284 0.78 7.07 11.38
C PRO A 284 1.60 8.33 11.70
N ASN A 285 2.94 8.23 11.60
CA ASN A 285 3.86 9.32 11.79
C ASN A 285 4.85 9.36 10.62
N LEU A 286 4.87 10.49 9.92
CA LEU A 286 5.93 10.81 8.98
C LEU A 286 7.11 11.44 9.73
N SER A 287 8.33 11.25 9.23
CA SER A 287 9.49 11.95 9.80
C SER A 287 9.38 13.47 9.62
N ALA A 288 10.05 14.24 10.47
CA ALA A 288 10.03 15.71 10.38
C ALA A 288 10.46 16.24 8.98
N THR A 289 11.32 15.52 8.28
CA THR A 289 11.75 15.86 6.91
C THR A 289 10.68 15.56 5.85
N HIS A 290 9.85 14.53 6.04
CA HIS A 290 8.69 14.31 5.16
C HIS A 290 7.72 15.48 5.26
N LEU A 291 7.51 16.04 6.46
CA LEU A 291 6.65 17.22 6.67
C LEU A 291 7.14 18.49 5.96
N LYS A 292 8.34 18.48 5.36
CA LYS A 292 8.83 19.55 4.48
C LYS A 292 8.33 19.42 3.04
N HIS A 293 7.84 18.24 2.67
CA HIS A 293 7.47 17.87 1.30
C HIS A 293 6.01 17.42 1.18
N VAL A 294 5.45 16.84 2.24
CA VAL A 294 4.11 16.26 2.28
C VAL A 294 3.39 16.83 3.50
N ALA A 295 2.24 17.45 3.25
CA ALA A 295 1.39 18.00 4.30
C ALA A 295 0.25 17.02 4.65
N THR A 296 -0.24 16.28 3.66
CA THR A 296 -1.46 15.48 3.80
C THR A 296 -1.22 14.01 3.47
N ILE A 297 -1.24 13.15 4.49
CA ILE A 297 -1.13 11.69 4.30
C ILE A 297 -2.48 10.96 4.30
N ALA A 298 -3.50 11.51 4.97
CA ALA A 298 -4.79 10.84 5.14
C ALA A 298 -5.49 10.54 3.82
N THR A 299 -5.31 11.41 2.84
CA THR A 299 -5.90 11.33 1.49
C THR A 299 -4.86 11.01 0.41
N ALA A 300 -3.64 10.66 0.81
CA ALA A 300 -2.58 10.35 -0.14
C ALA A 300 -2.84 9.00 -0.82
N THR A 301 -2.38 8.89 -2.07
CA THR A 301 -2.37 7.64 -2.83
C THR A 301 -0.93 7.30 -3.16
N TYR A 302 -0.53 6.06 -2.93
CA TYR A 302 0.81 5.58 -3.29
C TYR A 302 1.04 5.77 -4.80
N GLY A 303 2.25 6.24 -5.17
CA GLY A 303 2.62 6.49 -6.55
C GLY A 303 2.05 7.76 -7.18
N ASN A 304 1.23 8.55 -6.47
CA ASN A 304 0.73 9.82 -6.99
C ASN A 304 1.89 10.82 -7.25
N THR A 305 1.98 11.38 -8.46
CA THR A 305 3.00 12.38 -8.86
C THR A 305 2.46 13.81 -8.88
N ALA A 306 1.22 14.04 -8.46
CA ALA A 306 0.61 15.36 -8.40
C ALA A 306 1.34 16.32 -7.45
N ASN A 307 1.12 17.62 -7.67
CA ASN A 307 1.54 18.69 -6.80
C ASN A 307 0.30 19.35 -6.19
N ASN A 308 0.02 19.07 -4.92
CA ASN A 308 -1.11 19.63 -4.17
C ASN A 308 -0.70 20.80 -3.27
N THR A 309 0.49 21.37 -3.51
CA THR A 309 1.05 22.45 -2.72
C THR A 309 0.09 23.64 -2.65
N THR A 310 -0.10 24.16 -1.45
CA THR A 310 -0.81 25.41 -1.17
C THR A 310 0.18 26.42 -0.59
N ASP A 311 -0.22 27.67 -0.45
CA ASP A 311 0.66 28.67 0.19
C ASP A 311 1.01 28.31 1.64
N ALA A 312 0.16 27.53 2.32
CA ALA A 312 0.40 27.08 3.68
C ALA A 312 1.50 26.01 3.78
N ALA A 313 1.59 25.08 2.82
CA ALA A 313 2.52 23.96 2.89
C ALA A 313 2.81 23.34 1.52
N TYR A 314 4.02 22.79 1.37
CA TYR A 314 4.33 21.86 0.28
C TYR A 314 3.59 20.55 0.49
N ASP A 315 2.96 20.06 -0.57
CA ASP A 315 2.21 18.79 -0.54
C ASP A 315 2.38 18.03 -1.86
N PHE A 316 3.58 17.49 -2.04
CA PHE A 316 3.92 16.68 -3.20
C PHE A 316 3.42 15.25 -3.00
N GLY A 317 2.80 14.68 -4.04
CA GLY A 317 2.45 13.27 -4.03
C GLY A 317 3.69 12.37 -3.86
N CYS A 318 3.54 11.25 -3.14
CA CYS A 318 4.64 10.35 -2.77
C CYS A 318 5.43 9.84 -3.98
N GLY A 319 4.76 9.67 -5.13
CA GLY A 319 5.35 9.21 -6.38
C GLY A 319 6.37 10.18 -6.97
N ASN A 320 6.46 11.43 -6.49
CA ASN A 320 7.56 12.33 -6.86
C ASN A 320 8.93 11.79 -6.41
N CYS A 321 8.99 11.08 -5.27
CA CYS A 321 10.23 10.56 -4.70
C CYS A 321 10.28 9.03 -4.63
N HIS A 322 9.13 8.36 -4.50
CA HIS A 322 9.01 6.91 -4.43
C HIS A 322 8.59 6.31 -5.79
N PRO A 323 8.77 4.99 -5.99
CA PRO A 323 8.26 4.31 -7.17
C PRO A 323 6.74 4.46 -7.31
N ILE A 324 6.27 4.50 -8.56
CA ILE A 324 4.84 4.57 -8.86
C ILE A 324 4.18 3.20 -8.92
N ASN A 325 4.98 2.14 -9.09
CA ASN A 325 4.50 0.77 -9.17
C ASN A 325 4.09 0.26 -7.77
N PRO A 326 2.81 -0.12 -7.56
CA PRO A 326 2.33 -0.63 -6.27
C PRO A 326 3.10 -1.85 -5.74
N ALA A 327 3.70 -2.65 -6.62
CA ALA A 327 4.51 -3.80 -6.22
C ALA A 327 5.72 -3.41 -5.36
N ASN A 328 6.22 -2.18 -5.51
CA ASN A 328 7.34 -1.64 -4.73
C ASN A 328 6.93 -1.14 -3.34
N HIS A 329 5.64 -0.91 -3.07
CA HIS A 329 5.22 -0.27 -1.82
C HIS A 329 5.45 -1.15 -0.58
N ILE A 330 5.22 -2.47 -0.69
CA ILE A 330 5.31 -3.40 0.45
C ILE A 330 6.27 -4.56 0.16
N ASN A 331 7.30 -4.36 -0.66
CA ASN A 331 8.28 -5.41 -1.01
C ASN A 331 9.39 -5.64 0.04
N GLY A 332 9.44 -4.83 1.11
CA GLY A 332 10.43 -4.95 2.20
C GLY A 332 11.43 -3.81 2.24
N TYR A 333 11.41 -2.93 1.25
CA TYR A 333 12.42 -1.91 1.04
C TYR A 333 11.81 -0.51 0.99
N ILE A 334 12.58 0.49 1.45
CA ILE A 334 12.24 1.90 1.28
C ILE A 334 12.97 2.37 0.02
N GLU A 335 12.28 2.29 -1.11
CA GLU A 335 12.84 2.62 -2.42
C GLU A 335 12.60 4.09 -2.78
N LEU A 336 13.59 4.69 -3.42
CA LEU A 336 13.50 6.01 -4.03
C LEU A 336 13.68 5.86 -5.53
N THR A 337 13.08 6.75 -6.31
CA THR A 337 13.38 6.90 -7.74
C THR A 337 13.12 8.33 -8.14
N LEU A 338 14.04 8.88 -8.92
CA LEU A 338 13.90 10.20 -9.55
C LEU A 338 13.66 10.08 -11.06
N ASN A 339 13.34 8.88 -11.55
CA ASN A 339 13.14 8.61 -12.96
C ASN A 339 12.05 9.52 -13.58
N ASN A 340 12.45 10.32 -14.57
CA ASN A 340 11.59 11.29 -15.23
C ASN A 340 10.54 10.64 -16.17
N THR A 341 10.75 9.38 -16.55
CA THR A 341 9.79 8.64 -17.40
C THR A 341 8.51 8.26 -16.64
N HIS A 342 8.50 8.38 -15.31
CA HIS A 342 7.34 8.09 -14.47
C HIS A 342 6.27 9.20 -14.49
N GLY A 343 6.47 10.27 -15.27
CA GLY A 343 5.49 11.30 -15.53
C GLY A 343 5.22 12.25 -14.36
N GLY A 344 4.16 13.05 -14.47
CA GLY A 344 3.80 14.10 -13.51
C GLY A 344 4.51 15.43 -13.76
N PRO A 345 3.97 16.56 -13.24
CA PRO A 345 4.42 17.90 -13.60
C PRO A 345 5.84 18.25 -13.13
N LEU A 346 6.28 17.68 -12.01
CA LEU A 346 7.60 17.94 -11.43
C LEU A 346 8.59 16.82 -11.75
N LYS A 347 8.20 15.56 -11.53
CA LYS A 347 9.08 14.40 -11.74
C LYS A 347 9.54 14.24 -13.20
N SER A 348 8.70 14.58 -14.18
CA SER A 348 9.10 14.60 -15.60
C SER A 348 10.24 15.56 -15.93
N LYS A 349 10.54 16.52 -15.03
CA LYS A 349 11.63 17.49 -15.18
C LYS A 349 12.92 17.06 -14.48
N ASN A 350 12.96 15.89 -13.86
CA ASN A 350 14.19 15.36 -13.27
C ASN A 350 15.22 15.01 -14.37
N ASN A 351 16.51 15.06 -14.03
CA ASN A 351 17.60 14.81 -14.99
C ASN A 351 18.10 13.36 -15.01
N VAL A 352 17.22 12.38 -14.77
CA VAL A 352 17.54 10.96 -14.83
C VAL A 352 16.37 10.18 -15.40
N ALA A 353 16.65 9.17 -16.22
CA ALA A 353 15.65 8.33 -16.89
C ALA A 353 15.65 6.86 -16.41
N VAL A 354 16.32 6.59 -15.27
CA VAL A 354 16.43 5.26 -14.67
C VAL A 354 16.16 5.34 -13.17
N ASP A 355 15.63 4.25 -12.59
CA ASP A 355 15.13 4.27 -11.21
C ASP A 355 16.21 4.41 -10.15
N ASN A 356 17.40 3.87 -10.39
CA ASN A 356 18.44 3.77 -9.38
C ASN A 356 19.51 4.88 -9.53
N ALA A 357 19.14 6.04 -10.06
CA ALA A 357 20.07 7.15 -10.32
C ALA A 357 19.54 8.49 -9.80
N GLY A 358 20.45 9.46 -9.67
CA GLY A 358 20.13 10.84 -9.32
C GLY A 358 19.97 11.13 -7.82
N TYR A 359 20.20 10.13 -6.98
CA TYR A 359 20.22 10.26 -5.52
C TYR A 359 21.31 9.36 -4.91
N LYS A 360 21.70 9.66 -3.67
CA LYS A 360 22.51 8.78 -2.82
C LYS A 360 21.71 8.43 -1.58
N GLN A 361 21.64 7.15 -1.22
CA GLN A 361 20.84 6.66 -0.11
C GLN A 361 21.62 5.69 0.77
N ASN A 362 21.75 6.05 2.04
CA ASN A 362 22.05 5.16 3.15
C ASN A 362 20.93 5.33 4.19
N VAL A 363 19.95 4.42 4.16
CA VAL A 363 18.70 4.55 4.92
C VAL A 363 18.98 4.67 6.42
N GLY A 364 18.40 5.70 7.05
CA GLY A 364 18.61 6.00 8.47
C GLY A 364 19.89 6.78 8.78
N VAL A 365 20.74 7.05 7.78
CA VAL A 365 22.04 7.72 7.95
C VAL A 365 22.15 8.98 7.10
N SER A 366 22.03 8.84 5.77
CA SER A 366 22.23 9.95 4.83
C SER A 366 21.42 9.74 3.55
N VAL A 367 20.65 10.73 3.12
CA VAL A 367 19.99 10.72 1.82
C VAL A 367 20.12 12.08 1.16
N THR A 368 20.59 12.11 -0.08
CA THR A 368 20.68 13.33 -0.90
C THR A 368 20.12 13.08 -2.30
N CYS A 369 19.46 14.09 -2.85
CA CYS A 369 18.83 14.07 -4.17
C CYS A 369 19.52 15.11 -5.05
N SER A 370 20.23 14.67 -6.09
CA SER A 370 21.04 15.55 -6.96
C SER A 370 20.46 15.72 -8.37
N ALA A 371 19.42 14.97 -8.74
CA ALA A 371 18.74 15.07 -10.04
C ALA A 371 17.27 15.49 -9.94
N ALA A 372 16.80 15.82 -8.73
CA ALA A 372 15.41 16.21 -8.50
C ALA A 372 15.19 17.65 -8.97
N TYR A 373 14.15 17.89 -9.78
CA TYR A 373 13.81 19.22 -10.27
C TYR A 373 13.51 20.22 -9.13
N CYS A 374 12.91 19.76 -8.03
CA CYS A 374 12.68 20.57 -6.83
C CYS A 374 13.97 21.07 -6.16
N HIS A 375 15.11 20.46 -6.49
CA HIS A 375 16.45 20.85 -6.05
C HIS A 375 17.27 21.31 -7.25
N SER A 376 16.68 22.15 -8.10
CA SER A 376 17.35 22.80 -9.22
C SER A 376 17.23 24.32 -9.13
N THR A 377 17.90 25.03 -10.04
CA THR A 377 17.74 26.47 -10.20
C THR A 377 16.36 26.88 -10.70
N GLY A 378 15.57 25.94 -11.23
CA GLY A 378 14.28 26.20 -11.90
C GLY A 378 14.40 26.96 -13.22
N PHE A 379 15.54 27.57 -13.52
CA PHE A 379 15.79 28.41 -14.69
C PHE A 379 15.88 27.57 -15.96
N THR A 380 14.81 27.55 -16.77
CA THR A 380 14.68 26.63 -17.91
C THR A 380 15.77 26.73 -18.97
N ALA A 381 16.30 27.93 -19.25
CA ALA A 381 17.33 28.11 -20.27
C ALA A 381 18.72 27.60 -19.84
N ASN A 382 18.96 27.48 -18.53
CA ASN A 382 20.19 26.92 -17.97
C ASN A 382 19.89 26.17 -16.67
N LEU A 383 19.08 25.11 -16.80
CA LEU A 383 18.59 24.36 -15.66
C LEU A 383 19.75 23.60 -15.01
N THR A 384 20.13 24.03 -13.81
CA THR A 384 21.22 23.41 -13.06
C THR A 384 20.64 22.69 -11.85
N PHE A 385 20.99 21.42 -11.68
CA PHE A 385 20.58 20.63 -10.53
C PHE A 385 21.62 20.76 -9.42
N VAL A 386 21.15 20.97 -8.20
CA VAL A 386 22.00 21.10 -7.01
C VAL A 386 21.76 19.90 -6.10
N THR A 387 22.80 19.46 -5.42
CA THR A 387 22.65 18.43 -4.38
C THR A 387 21.77 18.97 -3.26
N SER A 388 20.68 18.26 -2.95
CA SER A 388 19.81 18.61 -1.83
C SER A 388 20.58 18.65 -0.51
N PRO A 389 20.05 19.34 0.52
CA PRO A 389 20.43 19.04 1.89
C PRO A 389 20.31 17.54 2.17
N ASP A 390 21.13 17.03 3.09
CA ASP A 390 20.94 15.68 3.61
C ASP A 390 19.58 15.60 4.33
N TRP A 391 18.80 14.58 4.00
CA TRP A 391 17.51 14.29 4.61
C TRP A 391 17.55 14.18 6.13
N TYR A 392 18.67 13.72 6.69
CA TYR A 392 18.90 13.60 8.13
C TYR A 392 19.74 14.75 8.70
N GLY A 393 20.18 15.69 7.85
CA GLY A 393 20.99 16.82 8.25
C GLY A 393 20.16 18.04 8.66
N THR A 394 20.84 18.99 9.31
CA THR A 394 20.34 20.36 9.52
C THR A 394 20.92 21.28 8.47
N TYR A 395 20.07 22.17 7.94
CA TYR A 395 20.50 23.18 6.99
C TYR A 395 20.94 24.47 7.69
N THR A 396 22.12 24.96 7.32
CA THR A 396 22.66 26.26 7.74
C THR A 396 23.09 27.05 6.50
N GLY A 397 22.48 28.20 6.23
CA GLY A 397 22.86 29.04 5.08
C GLY A 397 21.74 29.95 4.57
N ASP A 398 22.00 30.58 3.42
CA ASP A 398 21.01 31.34 2.65
C ASP A 398 20.09 30.42 1.84
N ARG A 399 18.81 30.43 2.21
CA ARG A 399 17.77 29.54 1.67
C ARG A 399 17.48 29.75 0.19
N CYS A 400 17.68 30.96 -0.33
CA CYS A 400 17.47 31.27 -1.74
C CYS A 400 18.72 30.88 -2.54
N ALA A 401 19.89 31.32 -2.05
CA ALA A 401 21.15 31.04 -2.73
C ALA A 401 21.44 29.54 -2.85
N MET A 402 20.90 28.68 -1.97
CA MET A 402 21.06 27.23 -2.07
C MET A 402 20.57 26.63 -3.39
N CYS A 403 19.55 27.23 -4.02
CA CYS A 403 18.93 26.66 -5.22
C CYS A 403 19.26 27.46 -6.48
N HIS A 404 19.05 28.77 -6.48
CA HIS A 404 19.12 29.62 -7.68
C HIS A 404 19.99 30.88 -7.53
N GLY A 405 20.87 30.90 -6.51
CA GLY A 405 21.72 32.05 -6.22
C GLY A 405 20.95 33.26 -5.67
N ASN A 406 21.68 34.33 -5.37
CA ASN A 406 21.12 35.66 -5.08
C ASN A 406 21.41 36.58 -6.26
N SER A 407 20.48 37.49 -6.60
CA SER A 407 20.76 38.55 -7.58
C SER A 407 21.99 39.35 -7.11
N PRO A 408 22.98 39.71 -7.95
CA PRO A 408 22.98 39.69 -9.41
C PRO A 408 23.38 38.35 -10.07
N ASN A 409 23.26 37.19 -9.39
CA ASN A 409 23.87 35.89 -9.72
C ASN A 409 25.29 35.74 -9.16
N SER A 410 25.53 36.29 -7.96
CA SER A 410 26.88 36.41 -7.40
C SER A 410 27.27 35.28 -6.44
N ASP A 411 26.66 34.09 -6.51
CA ASP A 411 27.00 33.02 -5.57
C ASP A 411 28.30 32.31 -5.97
N SER A 412 29.08 31.88 -4.98
CA SER A 412 30.38 31.22 -5.16
C SER A 412 30.26 29.78 -5.69
N VAL A 413 29.04 29.28 -5.85
CA VAL A 413 28.75 27.88 -6.23
C VAL A 413 28.22 27.80 -7.66
N ASN A 414 28.23 28.93 -8.40
CA ASN A 414 27.86 29.03 -9.81
C ASN A 414 26.45 28.47 -10.06
N ARG A 415 25.46 28.94 -9.28
CA ARG A 415 24.03 28.64 -9.48
C ARG A 415 23.39 29.77 -10.28
N PRO A 416 23.45 29.74 -11.62
CA PRO A 416 23.02 30.86 -12.44
C PRO A 416 21.50 31.03 -12.33
N GLY A 417 21.08 32.20 -11.86
CA GLY A 417 19.76 32.74 -12.18
C GLY A 417 19.75 33.32 -13.59
N SER A 418 18.64 33.97 -13.95
CA SER A 418 18.54 34.59 -15.28
C SER A 418 19.51 35.78 -15.43
N PRO A 419 19.97 36.11 -16.65
CA PRO A 419 20.78 37.30 -16.90
C PRO A 419 20.13 38.61 -16.39
N ALA A 420 18.79 38.66 -16.29
CA ALA A 420 18.06 39.81 -15.77
C ALA A 420 18.41 40.17 -14.32
N HIS A 421 18.92 39.23 -13.50
CA HIS A 421 19.38 39.56 -12.16
C HIS A 421 20.55 40.57 -12.17
N ASN A 422 21.48 40.45 -13.12
CA ASN A 422 22.57 41.41 -13.29
C ASN A 422 22.04 42.79 -13.72
N ALA A 423 21.07 42.81 -14.63
CA ALA A 423 20.48 44.05 -15.15
C ALA A 423 19.64 44.81 -14.10
N HIS A 424 19.10 44.09 -13.10
CA HIS A 424 18.19 44.62 -12.07
C HIS A 424 18.72 44.36 -10.66
N ALA A 425 20.03 44.51 -10.47
CA ALA A 425 20.70 44.23 -9.19
C ALA A 425 20.41 45.30 -8.12
N VAL A 426 20.30 46.55 -8.55
CA VAL A 426 20.21 47.76 -7.74
C VAL A 426 19.30 48.79 -8.42
N GLY A 427 18.76 49.74 -7.65
CA GLY A 427 17.88 50.79 -8.16
C GLY A 427 18.55 51.72 -9.18
N ILE A 428 17.75 52.58 -9.82
CA ILE A 428 18.21 53.56 -10.82
C ILE A 428 19.20 54.55 -10.16
N HIS A 429 20.42 54.65 -10.69
CA HIS A 429 21.54 55.45 -10.15
C HIS A 429 21.76 55.22 -8.64
N TYR A 430 21.98 53.96 -8.25
CA TYR A 430 22.22 53.60 -6.84
C TYR A 430 23.50 54.21 -6.26
N ASP A 431 24.49 54.46 -7.11
CA ASP A 431 25.70 55.23 -6.88
C ASP A 431 25.63 56.57 -7.64
N ASP A 432 26.38 57.57 -7.18
CA ASP A 432 26.57 58.83 -7.91
C ASP A 432 25.39 59.83 -8.03
N ILE A 433 24.44 59.83 -7.09
CA ILE A 433 23.36 60.84 -7.07
C ILE A 433 23.86 62.19 -6.50
N TYR A 434 23.76 63.27 -7.27
CA TYR A 434 24.03 64.64 -6.79
C TYR A 434 23.06 65.09 -5.68
N ASN A 435 23.60 65.69 -4.61
CA ASN A 435 22.87 66.04 -3.39
C ASN A 435 22.01 67.32 -3.45
N GLY A 436 22.09 68.09 -4.54
CA GLY A 436 21.34 69.33 -4.70
C GLY A 436 22.11 70.61 -4.34
N VAL A 437 23.28 70.50 -3.69
CA VAL A 437 24.06 71.66 -3.20
C VAL A 437 25.51 71.59 -3.69
N SER A 438 26.30 70.66 -3.19
CA SER A 438 27.70 70.46 -3.57
C SER A 438 28.10 69.00 -3.33
N GLY A 439 28.28 68.24 -4.41
CA GLY A 439 28.73 66.85 -4.35
C GLY A 439 27.62 65.79 -4.45
N LYS A 440 28.00 64.54 -4.19
CA LYS A 440 27.15 63.35 -4.28
C LYS A 440 26.61 62.95 -2.91
N TYR A 441 25.45 62.30 -2.85
CA TYR A 441 24.99 61.60 -1.66
C TYR A 441 25.98 60.49 -1.30
N GLY A 442 26.20 60.28 0.00
CA GLY A 442 27.01 59.16 0.49
C GLY A 442 26.30 57.83 0.25
N TYR A 443 27.09 56.75 0.16
CA TYR A 443 26.59 55.39 -0.03
C TYR A 443 25.72 54.85 1.12
N TYR A 444 25.66 55.54 2.27
CA TYR A 444 25.01 55.06 3.49
C TYR A 444 23.87 55.99 3.94
N SER A 445 22.67 55.42 4.14
CA SER A 445 21.61 56.09 4.91
C SER A 445 21.90 56.02 6.40
N SER A 446 21.69 57.14 7.09
CA SER A 446 21.32 57.14 8.51
C SER A 446 19.92 57.72 8.62
N ALA A 447 19.26 57.58 9.77
CA ALA A 447 17.97 58.25 10.05
C ALA A 447 18.03 59.78 9.85
N THR A 448 19.24 60.36 9.78
CA THR A 448 19.51 61.79 9.65
C THR A 448 20.20 62.18 8.34
N LYS A 449 20.55 61.24 7.46
CA LYS A 449 21.23 61.51 6.18
C LYS A 449 20.48 60.86 5.02
N PRO A 450 20.05 61.64 4.00
CA PRO A 450 19.40 61.06 2.83
C PRO A 450 20.36 60.12 2.11
N SER A 451 19.88 58.93 1.76
CA SER A 451 20.61 57.98 0.92
C SER A 451 20.07 58.01 -0.50
N ALA A 452 20.94 57.66 -1.44
CA ALA A 452 20.59 57.43 -2.83
C ALA A 452 19.58 56.27 -3.00
N HIS A 453 19.65 55.25 -2.13
CA HIS A 453 18.81 54.06 -2.18
C HIS A 453 18.54 53.48 -0.77
N GLY A 454 17.67 52.47 -0.68
CA GLY A 454 17.46 51.70 0.55
C GLY A 454 16.49 52.33 1.58
N ASP A 455 15.95 53.51 1.31
CA ASP A 455 14.80 54.06 2.05
C ASP A 455 13.52 53.91 1.20
N PRO A 456 12.57 53.04 1.60
CA PRO A 456 11.36 52.78 0.84
C PRO A 456 10.44 54.02 0.69
N ASN A 457 10.63 55.06 1.52
CA ASN A 457 9.86 56.29 1.39
C ASN A 457 10.28 57.09 0.16
N GLN A 458 11.53 56.99 -0.27
CA GLN A 458 12.15 57.88 -1.26
C GLN A 458 12.62 57.14 -2.51
N ALA A 459 12.99 55.87 -2.37
CA ALA A 459 13.46 55.02 -3.45
C ALA A 459 12.84 53.62 -3.31
N THR A 460 12.22 53.13 -4.38
CA THR A 460 11.73 51.75 -4.39
C THR A 460 12.91 50.79 -4.30
N ILE A 461 12.88 49.90 -3.31
CA ILE A 461 13.89 48.86 -3.13
C ILE A 461 13.58 47.75 -4.13
N ILE A 462 14.50 47.49 -5.07
CA ILE A 462 14.37 46.35 -5.99
C ILE A 462 14.69 45.07 -5.21
N SER A 463 13.65 44.28 -4.93
CA SER A 463 13.72 43.00 -4.23
C SER A 463 12.94 41.92 -4.97
N CYS A 464 13.09 40.66 -4.55
CA CYS A 464 12.51 39.51 -5.26
C CYS A 464 10.98 39.60 -5.40
N ASP A 465 10.28 40.19 -4.42
CA ASP A 465 8.82 40.41 -4.45
C ASP A 465 8.36 41.41 -5.49
N ILE A 466 9.25 42.28 -6.02
CA ILE A 466 8.87 43.15 -7.14
C ILE A 466 8.72 42.36 -8.42
N CYS A 467 9.60 41.40 -8.71
CA CYS A 467 9.60 40.64 -9.97
C CYS A 467 8.93 39.26 -9.85
N HIS A 468 8.86 38.71 -8.64
CA HIS A 468 8.27 37.42 -8.32
C HIS A 468 7.16 37.57 -7.29
N SER A 469 6.29 38.56 -7.44
CA SER A 469 5.24 38.92 -6.47
C SER A 469 4.22 37.81 -6.18
N ASN A 470 4.08 36.86 -7.12
CA ASN A 470 3.27 35.66 -6.92
C ASN A 470 3.98 34.59 -6.10
N THR A 471 5.31 34.61 -6.00
CA THR A 471 6.12 33.62 -5.28
C THR A 471 6.68 34.17 -3.97
N VAL A 472 7.07 35.43 -3.93
CA VAL A 472 7.61 36.13 -2.77
C VAL A 472 6.60 37.16 -2.32
N ALA A 473 6.07 37.00 -1.10
CA ALA A 473 5.10 37.94 -0.56
C ALA A 473 5.76 39.28 -0.25
N THR A 474 5.07 40.37 -0.55
CA THR A 474 5.52 41.73 -0.21
C THR A 474 5.67 41.87 1.30
N ASP A 475 6.82 42.37 1.74
CA ASP A 475 7.07 42.65 3.16
C ASP A 475 7.32 44.14 3.40
N PRO A 476 6.39 44.85 4.05
CA PRO A 476 6.57 46.25 4.44
C PRO A 476 7.78 46.49 5.35
N ALA A 477 8.24 45.48 6.09
CA ALA A 477 9.43 45.57 6.95
C ALA A 477 10.76 45.35 6.20
N GLY A 478 10.70 45.12 4.87
CA GLY A 478 11.87 44.94 4.01
C GLY A 478 12.62 43.62 4.22
N LYS A 479 12.02 42.56 4.80
CA LYS A 479 12.66 41.24 4.95
C LYS A 479 12.88 40.52 3.60
N ASN A 480 12.46 41.12 2.50
CA ASN A 480 12.76 40.64 1.15
C ASN A 480 14.05 41.24 0.56
N ALA A 481 14.79 42.03 1.35
CA ALA A 481 16.02 42.66 0.90
C ALA A 481 17.07 41.61 0.50
N ASN A 482 17.67 41.81 -0.67
CA ASN A 482 18.73 41.00 -1.23
C ASN A 482 20.10 41.38 -0.62
N ASP A 483 20.21 41.36 0.71
CA ASP A 483 21.35 41.95 1.43
C ASP A 483 22.57 41.03 1.60
N LYS A 484 22.54 39.83 1.00
CA LYS A 484 23.61 38.81 1.04
C LYS A 484 24.37 38.61 -0.28
N ASN A 485 24.10 39.42 -1.29
CA ASN A 485 24.81 39.35 -2.57
C ASN A 485 26.12 40.14 -2.57
N SER A 486 26.98 39.91 -3.57
CA SER A 486 28.32 40.52 -3.65
C SER A 486 28.34 42.04 -3.74
N ILE A 487 27.27 42.68 -4.20
CA ILE A 487 27.11 44.13 -4.28
C ILE A 487 26.63 44.66 -2.93
N CYS A 488 25.52 44.14 -2.41
CA CYS A 488 24.87 44.67 -1.21
C CYS A 488 25.69 44.47 0.07
N VAL A 489 26.43 43.37 0.21
CA VAL A 489 27.24 43.10 1.42
C VAL A 489 28.41 44.06 1.58
N THR A 490 28.81 44.79 0.52
CA THR A 490 29.86 45.80 0.61
C THR A 490 29.44 47.04 1.39
N CYS A 491 28.13 47.30 1.48
CA CYS A 491 27.56 48.49 2.13
C CYS A 491 26.54 48.17 3.23
N HIS A 492 25.97 46.95 3.26
CA HIS A 492 24.98 46.53 4.24
C HIS A 492 25.47 45.37 5.09
N SER A 493 25.13 45.41 6.39
CA SER A 493 25.25 44.23 7.23
C SER A 493 24.17 43.23 6.84
N ALA A 494 24.59 42.02 6.46
CA ALA A 494 23.68 40.92 6.15
C ALA A 494 22.75 40.68 7.35
N LYS A 495 21.44 40.90 7.17
CA LYS A 495 20.46 40.55 8.20
C LYS A 495 19.94 39.14 7.95
N SER A 496 19.56 38.45 9.01
CA SER A 496 18.82 37.18 8.89
C SER A 496 17.37 37.49 8.52
N ARG A 497 17.16 37.88 7.26
CA ARG A 497 15.83 38.14 6.72
C ARG A 497 15.37 36.89 5.98
N VAL A 498 14.17 36.43 6.28
CA VAL A 498 13.55 35.26 5.63
C VAL A 498 12.34 35.77 4.87
N PRO A 499 12.38 35.80 3.53
CA PRO A 499 11.21 36.16 2.74
C PRO A 499 10.08 35.17 2.99
N THR A 500 8.84 35.65 2.97
CA THR A 500 7.66 34.79 3.02
C THR A 500 7.40 34.27 1.62
N ILE A 501 7.44 32.95 1.44
CA ILE A 501 7.25 32.29 0.14
C ILE A 501 5.82 31.78 0.01
N LYS A 502 5.16 32.17 -1.07
CA LYS A 502 3.89 31.62 -1.56
C LYS A 502 4.19 30.30 -2.27
N ARG A 503 4.12 29.21 -1.53
CA ARG A 503 4.63 27.90 -1.95
C ARG A 503 3.93 27.36 -3.20
N ALA A 504 2.65 27.69 -3.41
CA ALA A 504 1.90 27.24 -4.59
C ALA A 504 2.50 27.73 -5.91
N ALA A 505 3.15 28.89 -5.90
CA ALA A 505 3.83 29.49 -7.05
C ALA A 505 5.36 29.37 -7.00
N HIS A 506 5.91 28.60 -6.05
CA HIS A 506 7.36 28.45 -5.92
C HIS A 506 7.88 27.21 -6.64
N VAL A 507 7.30 26.04 -6.32
CA VAL A 507 7.70 24.75 -6.92
C VAL A 507 6.47 24.18 -7.62
N ASN A 508 6.16 24.71 -8.80
CA ASN A 508 4.98 24.33 -9.61
C ASN A 508 5.33 23.82 -11.02
N GLY A 509 6.62 23.77 -11.37
CA GLY A 509 7.07 23.34 -12.70
C GLY A 509 7.24 24.48 -13.70
N SER A 510 6.95 25.72 -13.32
CA SER A 510 7.05 26.91 -14.16
C SER A 510 7.99 27.95 -13.54
N VAL A 511 8.52 28.85 -14.37
CA VAL A 511 9.27 30.02 -13.91
C VAL A 511 8.32 31.21 -13.95
N ASP A 512 7.77 31.56 -12.80
CA ASP A 512 6.78 32.63 -12.69
C ASP A 512 7.48 33.98 -12.43
N VAL A 513 7.56 34.82 -13.46
CA VAL A 513 7.98 36.23 -13.36
C VAL A 513 6.73 37.09 -13.45
N ILE A 514 6.29 37.61 -12.30
CA ILE A 514 5.05 38.38 -12.17
C ILE A 514 5.32 39.60 -11.32
N PHE A 515 5.16 40.78 -11.91
CA PHE A 515 5.48 42.04 -11.25
C PHE A 515 4.44 42.47 -10.23
N ALA A 516 4.92 42.90 -9.05
CA ALA A 516 4.08 43.60 -8.08
C ALA A 516 3.60 44.94 -8.68
N ALA A 517 2.35 45.30 -8.41
CA ALA A 517 1.79 46.59 -8.77
C ALA A 517 2.44 47.71 -7.93
N VAL A 518 3.49 48.36 -8.45
CA VAL A 518 4.26 49.37 -7.71
C VAL A 518 4.54 50.59 -8.58
N ASN A 519 4.23 51.78 -8.03
CA ASN A 519 4.73 53.03 -8.59
C ASN A 519 6.18 53.22 -8.13
N VAL A 520 7.13 52.93 -9.02
CA VAL A 520 8.57 53.02 -8.72
C VAL A 520 8.93 54.45 -8.33
N ARG A 521 9.66 54.60 -7.22
CA ARG A 521 10.22 55.87 -6.73
C ARG A 521 11.72 55.88 -6.95
N SER A 522 12.25 57.05 -7.29
CA SER A 522 13.68 57.27 -7.47
C SER A 522 14.15 58.56 -6.81
N LYS A 523 15.21 58.46 -6.00
CA LYS A 523 15.98 59.61 -5.50
C LYS A 523 16.81 60.25 -6.61
N ALA A 524 17.06 59.54 -7.70
CA ALA A 524 17.85 59.99 -8.82
C ALA A 524 17.04 60.91 -9.73
N GLN A 525 16.73 62.09 -9.20
CA GLN A 525 15.91 63.07 -9.89
C GLN A 525 16.70 63.75 -11.01
N ILE A 526 16.10 63.78 -12.20
CA ILE A 526 16.61 64.51 -13.36
C ILE A 526 16.65 66.00 -13.02
N ARG A 527 17.64 66.72 -13.59
CA ARG A 527 17.78 68.17 -13.36
C ARG A 527 16.47 68.90 -13.61
N ASP A 528 16.19 69.91 -12.80
CA ASP A 528 14.90 70.60 -12.83
C ASP A 528 14.56 71.19 -14.21
N ALA A 529 15.54 71.83 -14.85
CA ALA A 529 15.42 72.36 -16.22
C ALA A 529 15.08 71.30 -17.29
N SER A 530 15.37 70.02 -17.03
CA SER A 530 15.11 68.91 -17.95
C SER A 530 13.87 68.10 -17.57
N PHE A 531 13.26 68.34 -16.40
CA PHE A 531 12.17 67.52 -15.90
C PHE A 531 10.90 67.64 -16.74
N SER A 532 10.66 68.77 -17.39
CA SER A 532 9.53 68.96 -18.30
C SER A 532 9.44 67.85 -19.36
N SER A 533 10.57 67.40 -19.90
CA SER A 533 10.67 66.30 -20.88
C SER A 533 10.31 64.91 -20.31
N TYR A 534 10.28 64.76 -18.99
CA TYR A 534 10.00 63.50 -18.29
C TYR A 534 8.68 63.53 -17.50
N SER A 535 8.09 64.72 -17.34
CA SER A 535 6.87 64.95 -16.57
C SER A 535 5.66 64.17 -17.08
N ALA A 536 5.66 63.67 -18.32
CA ALA A 536 4.62 62.79 -18.85
C ALA A 536 4.62 61.40 -18.18
N VAL A 537 5.77 60.92 -17.72
CA VAL A 537 5.97 59.56 -17.18
C VAL A 537 6.36 59.53 -15.71
N TRP A 538 6.89 60.65 -15.18
CA TRP A 538 7.26 60.83 -13.77
C TRP A 538 6.52 62.01 -13.13
N ALA A 539 6.20 61.89 -11.85
CA ALA A 539 5.67 62.94 -10.99
C ALA A 539 6.73 63.30 -9.94
N ARG A 540 7.01 64.59 -9.79
CA ARG A 540 8.01 65.10 -8.84
C ARG A 540 7.34 65.51 -7.54
N THR A 541 7.90 65.06 -6.41
CA THR A 541 7.49 65.52 -5.08
C THR A 541 8.15 66.85 -4.75
N THR A 542 9.48 66.88 -4.67
CA THR A 542 10.33 68.07 -4.46
C THR A 542 11.70 67.80 -5.08
N TYR A 543 12.43 68.83 -5.55
CA TYR A 543 13.73 68.65 -6.22
C TYR A 543 14.90 68.81 -5.25
N LYS A 544 15.55 67.70 -4.86
CA LYS A 544 16.83 67.65 -4.15
C LYS A 544 17.00 68.61 -2.96
N VAL A 545 15.93 68.90 -2.22
CA VAL A 545 15.94 69.83 -1.07
C VAL A 545 16.16 69.11 0.27
N ASP A 546 15.77 67.84 0.38
CA ASP A 546 15.77 67.10 1.65
C ASP A 546 15.58 65.57 1.49
N SER A 547 15.35 64.89 2.61
CA SER A 547 14.90 63.49 2.66
C SER A 547 13.53 63.27 2.03
N GLY A 548 12.67 64.27 1.82
CA GLY A 548 11.39 64.11 1.13
C GLY A 548 11.49 64.11 -0.40
N SER A 549 12.67 64.40 -0.97
CA SER A 549 12.83 64.60 -2.41
C SER A 549 12.99 63.29 -3.19
N TYR A 550 12.06 63.03 -4.12
CA TYR A 550 12.07 61.90 -5.07
C TYR A 550 11.12 62.16 -6.26
N ASP A 551 11.32 61.41 -7.34
CA ASP A 551 10.40 61.32 -8.47
C ASP A 551 9.67 59.94 -8.41
N THR A 552 8.38 59.92 -8.73
CA THR A 552 7.53 58.71 -8.74
C THR A 552 6.99 58.43 -10.13
N ALA A 553 7.06 57.18 -10.56
CA ALA A 553 6.48 56.72 -11.82
C ALA A 553 4.95 56.94 -11.80
N LYS A 554 4.43 57.61 -12.83
CA LYS A 554 2.97 57.84 -12.97
C LYS A 554 2.20 56.56 -13.32
N LYS A 555 2.87 55.60 -13.96
CA LYS A 555 2.32 54.27 -14.24
C LYS A 555 2.95 53.26 -13.29
N SER A 556 2.11 52.40 -12.70
CA SER A 556 2.59 51.29 -11.90
C SER A 556 3.31 50.29 -12.78
N LEU A 557 4.48 49.83 -12.35
CA LEU A 557 5.04 48.56 -12.79
C LEU A 557 4.04 47.47 -12.40
N ASN A 558 3.57 46.69 -13.36
CA ASN A 558 2.69 45.54 -13.17
C ASN A 558 2.76 44.60 -14.39
N GLN A 559 2.05 43.48 -14.34
CA GLN A 559 2.03 42.51 -15.44
C GLN A 559 1.52 43.08 -16.77
N ALA A 560 0.58 44.02 -16.77
CA ALA A 560 0.05 44.61 -18.01
C ALA A 560 1.05 45.57 -18.68
N THR A 561 1.99 46.12 -17.91
CA THR A 561 3.10 46.95 -18.43
C THR A 561 4.33 46.14 -18.85
N PHE A 562 4.27 44.81 -18.79
CA PHE A 562 5.35 43.93 -19.23
C PHE A 562 4.81 42.85 -20.17
N THR A 563 5.26 42.87 -21.42
CA THR A 563 4.98 41.77 -22.33
C THR A 563 6.06 40.72 -22.13
N ILE A 564 5.71 39.55 -21.58
CA ILE A 564 6.59 38.38 -21.61
C ILE A 564 6.73 37.98 -23.08
N GLY A 565 7.94 38.07 -23.64
CA GLY A 565 8.20 37.56 -24.98
C GLY A 565 8.17 36.03 -25.01
N ALA A 566 7.94 35.44 -26.18
CA ALA A 566 7.76 34.00 -26.35
C ALA A 566 8.96 33.15 -25.89
N SER A 567 10.15 33.75 -25.79
CA SER A 567 11.37 33.14 -25.25
C SER A 567 12.01 33.99 -24.16
N ALA A 568 12.84 33.36 -23.32
CA ALA A 568 13.64 34.05 -22.30
C ALA A 568 14.41 35.23 -22.90
N GLY A 569 14.24 36.43 -22.33
CA GLY A 569 14.91 37.65 -22.78
C GLY A 569 14.21 38.45 -23.89
N GLN A 570 13.06 37.98 -24.39
CA GLN A 570 12.28 38.70 -25.42
C GLN A 570 11.24 39.67 -24.84
N GLY A 571 11.08 39.73 -23.52
CA GLY A 571 10.11 40.64 -22.91
C GLY A 571 10.52 42.10 -23.10
N THR A 572 9.58 42.94 -23.54
CA THR A 572 9.83 44.37 -23.75
C THR A 572 9.34 45.18 -22.56
N CYS A 573 10.14 46.15 -22.13
CA CYS A 573 9.85 47.02 -20.99
C CYS A 573 9.52 48.46 -21.45
N ALA A 574 9.19 48.66 -22.72
CA ALA A 574 9.00 49.98 -23.32
C ALA A 574 7.86 50.79 -22.68
N THR A 575 6.89 50.11 -22.07
CA THR A 575 5.75 50.76 -21.41
C THR A 575 5.96 51.00 -19.92
N VAL A 576 7.12 50.60 -19.37
CA VAL A 576 7.50 50.83 -17.97
C VAL A 576 8.09 52.23 -17.82
N SER A 577 7.62 52.99 -16.83
CA SER A 577 8.11 54.36 -16.55
C SER A 577 9.63 54.43 -16.33
N CYS A 578 10.26 53.35 -15.84
CA CYS A 578 11.70 53.25 -15.64
C CYS A 578 12.52 53.54 -16.90
N HIS A 579 12.01 53.15 -18.08
CA HIS A 579 12.70 53.32 -19.36
C HIS A 579 12.13 54.48 -20.19
N ASN A 580 11.27 55.34 -19.65
CA ASN A 580 10.82 56.57 -20.32
C ASN A 580 10.30 56.40 -21.77
N GLY A 581 9.72 55.24 -22.11
CA GLY A 581 9.27 54.96 -23.48
C GLY A 581 10.35 54.43 -24.43
N TYR A 582 11.60 54.31 -23.99
CA TYR A 582 12.67 53.65 -24.75
C TYR A 582 12.45 52.14 -24.79
N THR A 583 12.67 51.56 -25.97
CA THR A 583 12.58 50.11 -26.14
C THR A 583 13.81 49.43 -25.55
N VAL A 584 13.62 48.81 -24.39
CA VAL A 584 14.63 47.98 -23.70
C VAL A 584 14.06 46.58 -23.53
N LYS A 585 14.88 45.54 -23.77
CA LYS A 585 14.52 44.15 -23.51
C LYS A 585 14.92 43.74 -22.11
N TRP A 586 14.22 42.75 -21.58
CA TRP A 586 14.37 42.26 -20.19
C TRP A 586 15.80 41.85 -19.79
N ASN A 587 16.61 41.39 -20.75
CA ASN A 587 17.99 40.95 -20.50
C ASN A 587 19.04 41.95 -21.05
N ASP A 588 18.62 43.11 -21.55
CA ASP A 588 19.58 44.08 -22.08
C ASP A 588 20.41 44.69 -20.94
N THR A 589 21.69 44.96 -21.22
CA THR A 589 22.49 45.80 -20.35
C THR A 589 21.96 47.23 -20.40
N VAL A 590 21.38 47.69 -19.30
CA VAL A 590 20.87 49.05 -19.17
C VAL A 590 22.04 50.04 -19.13
N ASN A 591 21.98 51.06 -19.99
CA ASN A 591 22.95 52.15 -20.04
C ASN A 591 22.23 53.51 -20.07
N CYS A 592 23.00 54.59 -20.12
CA CYS A 592 22.45 55.96 -20.11
C CYS A 592 21.40 56.19 -21.21
N ASN A 593 21.62 55.66 -22.42
CA ASN A 593 20.72 55.83 -23.56
C ASN A 593 19.46 54.97 -23.46
N SER A 594 19.41 54.03 -22.51
CA SER A 594 18.21 53.26 -22.20
C SER A 594 17.12 54.09 -21.52
N CYS A 595 17.46 55.28 -21.00
CA CYS A 595 16.53 56.14 -20.27
C CYS A 595 16.62 57.63 -20.65
N HIS A 596 17.72 58.07 -21.26
CA HIS A 596 17.98 59.48 -21.57
C HIS A 596 18.17 59.73 -23.06
N SER A 597 17.54 60.80 -23.58
CA SER A 597 17.81 61.30 -24.94
C SER A 597 19.08 62.15 -25.00
N ARG A 598 19.48 62.74 -23.86
CA ARG A 598 20.62 63.66 -23.69
C ARG A 598 21.12 63.55 -22.25
N LEU A 599 22.44 63.60 -22.05
CA LEU A 599 23.10 63.46 -20.73
C LEU A 599 23.52 64.80 -20.13
#